data_AF-A0A9D5ZTG3-F1
#
_entry.id   AF-A0A9D5ZTG3-F1
#
_cell.length_a   1.000
_cell.length_b   1.000
_cell.length_c   1.000
_cell.angle_alpha   90.00
_cell.angle_beta   90.00
_cell.angle_gamma   90.00
#
_symmetry.space_group_name_H-M   'P 1'
#
loop_
_entity.id
_entity.type
_entity.pdbx_description
1 polymer ?
#
loop_
_entity_poly.entity_id
_entity_poly.type
_entity_poly.pdbx_seq_one_letter_code
_entity_poly.pdbx_strand_id
1 'polypeptide(L)'
;MEQSEKLKNLYSHYKDTYDIHRESIKQRDRMFYGLLIVIALFALQTYSNEIVTSAVNDYLNKYVNVRLSNDVGFISTLLWFVLFGLSIKYFQKVVEIERQYVYLHYLEAELNYFYNGSSVFTREGKMYLKDYPLFYSWVWLFYTVIFPLLILIFVIIQIVSEIKIKNQNLFIDLLCCGIIIISTVLYMFWLHIVRKD
;
A
#
# COMPACT_ATOMS: atom_id res chain seq x y z
N MET A 1 -40.81 -13.71 11.33
CA MET A 1 -40.46 -12.27 11.30
C MET A 1 -38.98 -12.07 11.64
N GLU A 2 -38.51 -12.60 12.77
CA GLU A 2 -37.12 -12.49 13.25
C GLU A 2 -36.04 -12.98 12.25
N GLN A 3 -36.24 -14.13 11.60
CA GLN A 3 -35.29 -14.63 10.58
C GLN A 3 -35.15 -13.71 9.35
N SER A 4 -36.25 -13.07 8.93
CA SER A 4 -36.23 -12.14 7.80
C SER A 4 -35.47 -10.86 8.12
N GLU A 5 -35.59 -10.39 9.36
CA GLU A 5 -34.85 -9.23 9.86
C GLU A 5 -33.36 -9.52 10.02
N LYS A 6 -33.00 -10.67 10.60
CA LYS A 6 -31.61 -11.13 10.68
C LYS A 6 -30.95 -11.22 9.30
N LEU A 7 -31.65 -11.79 8.31
CA LEU A 7 -31.17 -11.88 6.94
C LEU A 7 -30.94 -10.48 6.32
N LYS A 8 -31.88 -9.55 6.50
CA LYS A 8 -31.74 -8.17 6.00
C LYS A 8 -30.54 -7.45 6.62
N ASN A 9 -30.35 -7.57 7.93
CA ASN A 9 -29.24 -6.95 8.64
C ASN A 9 -27.90 -7.52 8.16
N LEU A 10 -27.80 -8.84 8.03
CA LEU A 10 -26.60 -9.51 7.53
C LEU A 10 -26.28 -9.10 6.09
N TYR A 11 -27.29 -9.02 5.23
CA TYR A 11 -27.12 -8.58 3.84
C TYR A 11 -26.65 -7.11 3.76
N SER A 12 -27.22 -6.22 4.58
CA SER A 12 -26.77 -4.82 4.66
C SER A 12 -25.30 -4.75 5.07
N HIS A 13 -24.93 -5.48 6.13
CA HIS A 13 -23.56 -5.53 6.61
C HIS A 13 -22.58 -6.09 5.57
N TYR A 14 -22.96 -7.13 4.83
CA TYR A 14 -22.17 -7.65 3.71
C TYR A 14 -21.96 -6.60 2.61
N LYS A 15 -23.02 -5.87 2.22
CA LYS A 15 -22.93 -4.81 1.23
C LYS A 15 -21.98 -3.70 1.68
N ASP A 16 -22.14 -3.22 2.91
CA ASP A 16 -21.29 -2.16 3.47
C ASP A 16 -19.83 -2.61 3.57
N THR A 17 -19.60 -3.85 4.01
CA THR A 17 -18.26 -4.46 4.07
C THR A 17 -17.62 -4.55 2.68
N TYR A 18 -18.39 -4.92 1.66
CA TYR A 18 -17.89 -4.95 0.28
C TYR A 18 -17.54 -3.56 -0.24
N ASP A 19 -18.33 -2.54 0.06
CA ASP A 19 -18.04 -1.17 -0.35
C ASP A 19 -16.74 -0.63 0.31
N ILE A 20 -16.53 -0.94 1.61
CA ILE A 20 -15.27 -0.67 2.31
C ILE A 20 -14.10 -1.39 1.65
N HIS A 21 -14.29 -2.65 1.26
CA HIS A 21 -13.27 -3.45 0.61
C HIS A 21 -12.84 -2.87 -0.75
N ARG A 22 -13.82 -2.52 -1.58
CA ARG A 22 -13.59 -1.87 -2.87
C ARG A 22 -12.86 -0.54 -2.72
N GLU A 23 -13.20 0.25 -1.70
CA GLU A 23 -12.51 1.52 -1.44
C GLU A 23 -11.08 1.29 -0.95
N SER A 24 -10.83 0.24 -0.15
CA SER A 24 -9.48 -0.14 0.29
C SER A 24 -8.58 -0.51 -0.89
N ILE A 25 -9.11 -1.23 -1.89
CA ILE A 25 -8.39 -1.54 -3.15
C ILE A 25 -8.01 -0.24 -3.88
N LYS A 26 -8.95 0.70 -4.05
CA LYS A 26 -8.66 2.00 -4.69
C LYS A 26 -7.61 2.81 -3.92
N GLN A 27 -7.63 2.75 -2.59
CA GLN A 27 -6.65 3.43 -1.76
C GLN A 27 -5.25 2.83 -1.95
N ARG A 28 -5.12 1.49 -1.97
CA ARG A 28 -3.86 0.80 -2.30
C ARG A 28 -3.34 1.25 -3.66
N ASP A 29 -4.18 1.27 -4.69
CA ASP A 29 -3.76 1.63 -6.05
C ASP A 29 -3.28 3.09 -6.12
N ARG A 30 -3.98 4.02 -5.45
CA ARG A 30 -3.52 5.41 -5.32
C ARG A 30 -2.17 5.52 -4.62
N MET A 31 -1.96 4.76 -3.54
CA MET A 31 -0.69 4.73 -2.81
C MET A 31 0.43 4.12 -3.66
N PHE A 32 0.15 3.08 -4.44
CA PHE A 32 1.09 2.49 -5.39
C PHE A 32 1.61 3.53 -6.39
N TYR A 33 0.71 4.27 -7.06
CA TYR A 33 1.13 5.34 -7.97
C TYR A 33 1.87 6.47 -7.26
N GLY A 34 1.46 6.83 -6.04
CA GLY A 34 2.18 7.80 -5.21
C GLY A 34 3.61 7.36 -4.91
N LEU A 35 3.81 6.09 -4.55
CA LEU A 35 5.13 5.51 -4.31
C LEU A 35 5.99 5.50 -5.57
N LEU A 36 5.43 5.18 -6.74
CA LEU A 36 6.15 5.26 -8.01
C LEU A 36 6.65 6.68 -8.30
N ILE A 37 5.82 7.70 -8.06
CA ILE A 37 6.20 9.09 -8.24
C ILE A 37 7.36 9.45 -7.30
N VAL A 38 7.28 9.07 -6.02
CA VAL A 38 8.34 9.37 -5.05
C VAL A 38 9.65 8.66 -5.38
N ILE A 39 9.59 7.39 -5.79
CA ILE A 39 10.75 6.63 -6.27
C ILE A 39 11.37 7.30 -7.51
N ALA A 40 10.54 7.76 -8.45
CA ALA A 40 11.01 8.49 -9.62
C ALA A 40 11.68 9.83 -9.25
N LEU A 41 11.15 10.56 -8.27
CA LEU A 41 11.75 11.80 -7.76
C LEU A 41 13.11 11.56 -7.13
N PHE A 42 13.25 10.52 -6.31
CA PHE A 42 14.55 10.14 -5.74
C PHE A 42 15.57 9.70 -6.81
N ALA A 43 15.12 8.93 -7.81
CA ALA A 43 15.96 8.54 -8.94
C ALA A 43 16.42 9.77 -9.73
N LEU A 44 15.52 10.74 -9.97
CA LEU A 44 15.84 12.00 -10.63
C LEU A 44 16.80 12.85 -9.79
N GLN A 45 16.62 12.92 -8.47
CA GLN A 45 17.51 13.64 -7.56
C GLN A 45 18.93 13.05 -7.62
N THR A 46 19.04 11.72 -7.63
CA THR A 46 20.33 11.03 -7.76
C THR A 46 21.05 11.37 -9.08
N TYR A 47 20.30 11.62 -10.16
CA TYR A 47 20.86 12.03 -11.45
C TYR A 47 21.16 13.55 -11.50
N SER A 48 20.24 14.38 -11.01
CA SER A 48 20.34 15.84 -11.00
C SER A 48 19.57 16.44 -9.83
N ASN A 49 20.32 16.86 -8.82
CA ASN A 49 19.75 17.55 -7.66
C ASN A 49 19.07 18.87 -8.04
N GLU A 50 19.65 19.62 -8.98
CA GLU A 50 19.16 20.95 -9.38
C GLU A 50 17.74 20.89 -9.97
N ILE A 51 17.43 19.88 -10.78
CA ILE A 51 16.10 19.70 -11.37
C ILE A 51 15.06 19.46 -10.27
N VAL A 52 15.38 18.61 -9.28
CA VAL A 52 14.43 18.31 -8.20
C VAL A 52 14.28 19.51 -7.26
N THR A 53 15.37 20.17 -6.91
CA THR A 53 15.33 21.36 -6.04
C THR A 53 14.57 22.52 -6.68
N SER A 54 14.76 22.78 -7.98
CA SER A 54 14.00 23.81 -8.70
C SER A 54 12.51 23.45 -8.77
N ALA A 55 12.16 22.22 -9.15
CA ALA A 55 10.77 21.78 -9.24
C ALA A 55 10.02 21.87 -7.89
N VAL A 56 10.66 21.46 -6.79
CA VAL A 56 10.09 21.56 -5.44
C VAL A 56 9.88 23.03 -5.04
N ASN A 57 10.88 23.88 -5.27
CA ASN A 57 10.79 25.30 -4.95
C ASN A 57 9.71 26.02 -5.78
N ASP A 58 9.58 25.70 -7.08
CA ASP A 58 8.56 26.28 -7.94
C ASP A 58 7.15 25.87 -7.50
N TYR A 59 6.98 24.61 -7.11
CA TYR A 59 5.70 24.13 -6.58
C TYR A 59 5.33 24.82 -5.26
N LEU A 60 6.26 24.91 -4.31
CA LEU A 60 6.01 25.56 -3.02
C LEU A 60 5.79 27.07 -3.14
N ASN A 61 6.53 27.75 -4.02
CA ASN A 61 6.29 29.16 -4.31
C ASN A 61 4.89 29.39 -4.87
N LYS A 62 4.44 28.51 -5.79
CA LYS A 62 3.14 28.66 -6.44
C LYS A 62 1.95 28.45 -5.50
N TYR A 63 2.03 27.50 -4.58
CA TYR A 63 0.87 27.09 -3.76
C TYR A 63 0.96 27.54 -2.30
N VAL A 64 2.16 27.75 -1.77
CA VAL A 64 2.40 28.02 -0.34
C VAL A 64 3.12 29.36 -0.14
N ASN A 65 3.65 29.97 -1.20
CA ASN A 65 4.44 31.21 -1.15
C ASN A 65 5.67 31.10 -0.22
N VAL A 66 6.30 29.92 -0.19
CA VAL A 66 7.48 29.61 0.63
C VAL A 66 8.61 29.15 -0.29
N ARG A 67 9.84 29.63 -0.01
CA ARG A 67 11.08 29.13 -0.61
C ARG A 67 11.82 28.26 0.39
N LEU A 68 12.13 27.03 0.02
CA LEU A 68 13.06 26.21 0.79
C LEU A 68 14.48 26.67 0.51
N SER A 69 15.39 26.39 1.44
CA SER A 69 16.82 26.49 1.15
C SER A 69 17.14 25.57 -0.04
N ASN A 70 18.11 25.95 -0.87
CA ASN A 70 18.66 25.05 -1.91
C ASN A 70 19.50 23.91 -1.31
N ASP A 71 19.24 23.57 -0.05
CA ASP A 71 19.89 22.46 0.64
C ASP A 71 19.28 21.16 0.15
N VAL A 72 20.03 20.49 -0.72
CA VAL A 72 19.72 19.17 -1.27
C VAL A 72 19.46 18.16 -0.16
N GLY A 73 20.17 18.26 0.96
CA GLY A 73 20.01 17.34 2.10
C GLY A 73 18.63 17.46 2.73
N PHE A 74 18.09 18.67 2.85
CA PHE A 74 16.75 18.89 3.39
C PHE A 74 15.65 18.29 2.50
N ILE A 75 15.77 18.48 1.18
CA ILE A 75 14.82 17.93 0.20
C ILE A 75 14.87 16.41 0.19
N SER A 76 16.07 15.81 0.27
CA SER A 76 16.23 14.36 0.41
C SER A 76 15.46 13.84 1.61
N THR A 77 15.66 14.45 2.78
CA THR A 77 14.97 14.05 4.02
C THR A 77 13.46 14.21 3.93
N LEU A 78 12.96 15.25 3.24
CA LEU A 78 11.53 15.39 2.99
C LEU A 78 10.98 14.25 2.12
N LEU A 79 11.70 13.87 1.06
CA LEU A 79 11.31 12.74 0.22
C LEU A 79 11.35 11.42 1.00
N TRP A 80 12.31 11.24 1.92
CA TRP A 80 12.35 10.10 2.84
C TRP A 80 11.11 10.07 3.72
N PHE A 81 10.66 11.22 4.20
CA PHE A 81 9.43 11.33 4.97
C PHE A 81 8.19 10.91 4.19
N VAL A 82 8.07 11.38 2.94
CA VAL A 82 6.96 10.96 2.07
C VAL A 82 7.04 9.47 1.75
N LEU A 83 8.24 8.95 1.45
CA LEU A 83 8.44 7.54 1.11
C LEU A 83 8.10 6.62 2.29
N PHE A 84 8.56 6.92 3.52
CA PHE A 84 8.21 6.09 4.68
C PHE A 84 6.70 6.13 4.90
N GLY A 85 6.08 7.32 4.86
CA GLY A 85 4.67 7.49 5.19
C GLY A 85 3.77 6.73 4.21
N LEU A 86 4.05 6.86 2.91
CA LEU A 86 3.33 6.12 1.87
C LEU A 86 3.59 4.62 1.94
N SER A 87 4.83 4.18 2.23
CA SER A 87 5.17 2.75 2.28
C SER A 87 4.41 2.04 3.42
N ILE A 88 4.41 2.63 4.63
CA ILE A 88 3.67 2.09 5.76
C ILE A 88 2.17 2.02 5.44
N LYS A 89 1.61 3.09 4.87
CA LYS A 89 0.18 3.13 4.53
C LYS A 89 -0.18 2.12 3.45
N TYR A 90 0.68 1.94 2.46
CA TYR A 90 0.52 0.93 1.43
C TYR A 90 0.51 -0.48 2.04
N PHE A 91 1.47 -0.83 2.89
CA PHE A 91 1.52 -2.14 3.56
C PHE A 91 0.27 -2.39 4.43
N GLN A 92 -0.16 -1.38 5.20
CA GLN A 92 -1.39 -1.46 5.99
C GLN A 92 -2.60 -1.77 5.10
N LYS A 93 -2.71 -1.12 3.95
CA LYS A 93 -3.85 -1.33 3.04
C LYS A 93 -3.83 -2.67 2.34
N VAL A 94 -2.66 -3.18 1.95
CA VAL A 94 -2.57 -4.55 1.41
C VAL A 94 -3.02 -5.57 2.45
N VAL A 95 -2.54 -5.46 3.70
CA VAL A 95 -2.96 -6.34 4.80
C VAL A 95 -4.46 -6.25 5.05
N GLU A 96 -5.03 -5.05 5.05
CA GLU A 96 -6.47 -4.83 5.26
C GLU A 96 -7.32 -5.49 4.17
N ILE A 97 -6.95 -5.35 2.90
CA ILE A 97 -7.63 -5.98 1.76
C ILE A 97 -7.67 -7.51 1.94
N GLU A 98 -6.53 -8.10 2.30
CA GLU A 98 -6.42 -9.56 2.44
C GLU A 98 -7.25 -10.08 3.62
N ARG A 99 -7.34 -9.34 4.73
CA ARG A 99 -8.23 -9.68 5.85
C ARG A 99 -9.70 -9.55 5.49
N GLN A 100 -10.06 -8.54 4.71
CA GLN A 100 -11.44 -8.30 4.29
C GLN A 100 -11.95 -9.40 3.35
N TYR A 101 -11.10 -9.95 2.47
CA TYR A 101 -11.49 -11.11 1.65
C TYR A 101 -11.92 -12.31 2.53
N VAL A 102 -11.12 -12.65 3.55
CA VAL A 102 -11.46 -13.73 4.50
C VAL A 102 -12.80 -13.46 5.18
N TYR A 103 -13.02 -12.21 5.62
CA TYR A 103 -14.26 -11.84 6.27
C TYR A 103 -15.47 -11.84 5.33
N LEU A 104 -15.30 -11.42 4.07
CA LEU A 104 -16.34 -11.49 3.04
C LEU A 104 -16.75 -12.95 2.76
N HIS A 105 -15.79 -13.88 2.68
CA HIS A 105 -16.10 -15.30 2.55
C HIS A 105 -16.91 -15.84 3.73
N TYR A 106 -16.58 -15.43 4.95
CA TYR A 106 -17.34 -15.77 6.15
C TYR A 106 -18.78 -15.25 6.06
N LEU A 107 -18.97 -13.98 5.68
CA LEU A 107 -20.30 -13.39 5.51
C LEU A 107 -21.12 -14.08 4.41
N GLU A 108 -20.48 -14.45 3.29
CA GLU A 108 -21.13 -15.22 2.22
C GLU A 108 -21.59 -16.60 2.73
N ALA A 109 -20.80 -17.27 3.56
CA ALA A 109 -21.17 -18.55 4.15
C ALA A 109 -22.40 -18.42 5.07
N GLU A 110 -22.38 -17.43 5.97
CA GLU A 110 -23.51 -17.11 6.86
C GLU A 110 -24.78 -16.73 6.09
N LEU A 111 -24.64 -15.96 4.99
CA LEU A 111 -25.78 -15.59 4.15
C LEU A 111 -26.39 -16.80 3.45
N ASN A 112 -25.56 -17.68 2.88
CA ASN A 112 -26.05 -18.87 2.18
C ASN A 112 -26.71 -19.89 3.12
N TYR A 113 -26.44 -19.86 4.43
CA TYR A 113 -27.16 -20.69 5.40
C TYR A 113 -28.68 -20.42 5.41
N PHE A 114 -29.11 -19.19 5.10
CA PHE A 114 -30.53 -18.85 4.99
C PHE A 114 -31.19 -19.35 3.71
N TYR A 115 -30.40 -19.85 2.75
CA TYR A 115 -30.86 -20.30 1.45
C TYR A 115 -30.58 -21.80 1.28
N ASN A 116 -31.48 -22.64 1.82
CA ASN A 116 -31.39 -24.10 1.77
C ASN A 116 -31.09 -24.61 0.34
N GLY A 117 -29.85 -25.05 0.11
CA GLY A 117 -29.44 -25.71 -1.12
C GLY A 117 -29.04 -24.80 -2.29
N SER A 118 -29.02 -23.47 -2.11
CA SER A 118 -28.58 -22.55 -3.17
C SER A 118 -27.43 -21.66 -2.70
N SER A 119 -26.34 -21.62 -3.48
CA SER A 119 -25.20 -20.74 -3.24
C SER A 119 -25.33 -19.44 -4.03
N VAL A 120 -26.19 -18.55 -3.56
CA VAL A 120 -26.50 -17.27 -4.22
C VAL A 120 -25.41 -16.23 -3.96
N PHE A 121 -24.89 -16.19 -2.73
CA PHE A 121 -23.85 -15.24 -2.32
C PHE A 121 -22.48 -15.87 -2.49
N THR A 122 -21.87 -15.70 -3.66
CA THR A 122 -20.59 -16.34 -4.01
C THR A 122 -19.64 -15.43 -4.78
N ARG A 123 -19.99 -14.15 -4.92
CA ARG A 123 -19.30 -13.22 -5.83
C ARG A 123 -17.84 -13.04 -5.45
N GLU A 124 -17.55 -12.82 -4.16
CA GLU A 124 -16.18 -12.64 -3.66
C GLU A 124 -15.57 -13.96 -3.20
N GLY A 125 -16.38 -15.00 -3.00
CA GLY A 125 -15.95 -16.36 -2.65
C GLY A 125 -15.89 -17.34 -3.81
N LYS A 126 -16.84 -18.28 -3.82
CA LYS A 126 -16.76 -19.45 -4.71
C LYS A 126 -16.67 -19.07 -6.20
N MET A 127 -17.41 -18.06 -6.64
CA MET A 127 -17.38 -17.61 -8.04
C MET A 127 -16.16 -16.75 -8.35
N TYR A 128 -15.63 -15.98 -7.40
CA TYR A 128 -14.36 -15.28 -7.57
C TYR A 128 -13.22 -16.27 -7.84
N LEU A 129 -13.15 -17.33 -7.04
CA LEU A 129 -12.09 -18.34 -7.12
C LEU A 129 -12.29 -19.36 -8.25
N LYS A 130 -13.51 -19.45 -8.81
CA LYS A 130 -13.80 -20.35 -9.92
C LYS A 130 -13.11 -19.82 -11.19
N ASP A 131 -12.31 -20.68 -11.81
CA ASP A 131 -11.55 -20.36 -13.03
C ASP A 131 -10.65 -19.12 -12.85
N TYR A 132 -10.07 -18.96 -11.64
CA TYR A 132 -9.30 -17.77 -11.27
C TYR A 132 -8.21 -17.46 -12.30
N PRO A 133 -8.32 -16.35 -13.05
CA PRO A 133 -7.39 -16.07 -14.12
C PRO A 133 -5.96 -15.91 -13.59
N LEU A 134 -5.00 -16.54 -14.27
CA LEU A 134 -3.57 -16.47 -13.92
C LEU A 134 -3.06 -15.03 -13.76
N PHE A 135 -3.63 -14.10 -14.53
CA PHE A 135 -3.31 -12.67 -14.43
C PHE A 135 -3.62 -12.09 -13.05
N TYR A 136 -4.73 -12.47 -12.41
CA TYR A 136 -5.04 -11.97 -11.07
C TYR A 136 -4.09 -12.55 -10.02
N SER A 137 -3.66 -13.81 -10.17
CA SER A 137 -2.60 -14.38 -9.32
C SER A 137 -1.28 -13.64 -9.47
N TRP A 138 -0.92 -13.27 -10.71
CA TRP A 138 0.26 -12.45 -10.99
C TRP A 138 0.16 -11.06 -10.34
N VAL A 139 -1.00 -10.39 -10.47
CA VAL A 139 -1.24 -9.08 -9.87
C VAL A 139 -1.19 -9.15 -8.33
N TRP A 140 -1.77 -10.19 -7.74
CA TRP A 140 -1.67 -10.45 -6.30
C TRP A 140 -0.21 -10.63 -5.88
N LEU A 141 0.56 -11.48 -6.56
CA LEU A 141 1.99 -11.67 -6.30
C LEU A 141 2.77 -10.36 -6.43
N PHE A 142 2.42 -9.55 -7.42
CA PHE A 142 3.07 -8.27 -7.66
C PHE A 142 2.89 -7.32 -6.47
N TYR A 143 1.65 -7.09 -6.04
CA TYR A 143 1.38 -6.18 -4.94
C TYR A 143 1.82 -6.71 -3.58
N THR A 144 1.82 -8.03 -3.41
CA THR A 144 2.10 -8.65 -2.12
C THR A 144 3.58 -8.93 -1.87
N VAL A 145 4.33 -9.27 -2.92
CA VAL A 145 5.74 -9.69 -2.83
C VAL A 145 6.65 -8.79 -3.64
N ILE A 146 6.42 -8.67 -4.94
CA ILE A 146 7.38 -8.02 -5.85
C ILE A 146 7.55 -6.55 -5.49
N PHE A 147 6.46 -5.81 -5.32
CA PHE A 147 6.52 -4.38 -5.08
C PHE A 147 7.14 -4.02 -3.72
N PRO A 148 6.80 -4.68 -2.60
CA PRO A 148 7.53 -4.52 -1.33
C PRO A 148 9.03 -4.81 -1.44
N LEU A 149 9.44 -5.84 -2.19
CA LEU A 149 10.86 -6.12 -2.45
C LEU A 149 11.52 -5.02 -3.29
N LEU A 150 10.82 -4.46 -4.28
CA LEU A 150 11.32 -3.33 -5.06
C LEU A 150 11.55 -2.09 -4.17
N ILE A 151 10.62 -1.78 -3.26
CA ILE A 151 10.80 -0.71 -2.27
C ILE A 151 12.04 -0.98 -1.42
N LEU A 152 12.22 -2.22 -0.94
CA LEU A 152 13.35 -2.62 -0.10
C LEU A 152 14.69 -2.43 -0.83
N ILE A 153 14.80 -2.94 -2.06
CA ILE A 153 16.00 -2.79 -2.89
C ILE A 153 16.28 -1.31 -3.14
N PHE A 154 15.23 -0.55 -3.46
CA PHE A 154 15.35 0.88 -3.74
C PHE A 154 15.89 1.68 -2.54
N VAL A 155 15.32 1.50 -1.35
CA VAL A 155 15.79 2.24 -0.16
C VAL A 155 17.23 1.90 0.21
N ILE A 156 17.67 0.66 -0.01
CA ILE A 156 19.07 0.25 0.20
C ILE A 156 19.99 0.96 -0.80
N ILE A 157 19.62 1.00 -2.08
CA ILE A 157 20.41 1.71 -3.10
C ILE A 157 20.49 3.21 -2.77
N GLN A 158 19.36 3.81 -2.41
CA GLN A 158 19.27 5.24 -2.12
C GLN A 158 20.14 5.62 -0.91
N ILE A 159 20.03 4.90 0.19
CA ILE A 159 20.82 5.22 1.40
C ILE A 159 22.32 5.02 1.16
N VAL A 160 22.72 4.01 0.38
CA VAL A 160 24.13 3.80 -0.01
C VAL A 160 24.64 4.97 -0.87
N SER A 161 23.80 5.53 -1.74
CA SER A 161 24.13 6.74 -2.52
C SER A 161 24.39 7.94 -1.61
N GLU A 162 23.51 8.18 -0.65
CA GLU A 162 23.60 9.32 0.27
C GLU A 162 24.81 9.23 1.22
N ILE A 163 25.17 8.03 1.67
CA ILE A 163 26.38 7.79 2.47
C ILE A 163 27.63 8.20 1.69
N LYS A 164 27.71 7.88 0.39
CA LYS A 164 28.86 8.23 -0.47
C LYS A 164 29.02 9.74 -0.63
N ILE A 165 27.90 10.46 -0.71
CA ILE A 165 27.86 11.92 -0.91
C ILE A 165 28.03 12.68 0.41
N LYS A 166 28.05 11.98 1.55
CA LYS A 166 28.15 12.56 2.91
C LYS A 166 27.03 13.58 3.19
N ASN A 167 25.78 13.18 2.96
CA ASN A 167 24.62 14.01 3.28
C ASN A 167 24.64 14.40 4.78
N GLN A 168 24.36 15.67 5.10
CA GLN A 168 24.38 16.18 6.47
C GLN A 168 23.23 15.61 7.31
N ASN A 169 22.10 15.27 6.68
CA ASN A 169 20.91 14.74 7.35
C ASN A 169 20.86 13.20 7.39
N LEU A 170 21.98 12.53 7.10
CA LEU A 170 22.07 11.08 6.94
C LEU A 170 21.48 10.29 8.12
N PHE A 171 21.57 10.79 9.35
CA PHE A 171 20.99 10.12 10.52
C PHE A 171 19.47 9.97 10.44
N ILE A 172 18.77 11.01 9.99
CA ILE A 172 17.30 11.00 9.85
C ILE A 172 16.89 10.09 8.70
N ASP A 173 17.63 10.16 7.59
CA ASP A 173 17.42 9.35 6.39
C ASP A 173 17.63 7.85 6.71
N LEU A 174 18.67 7.52 7.49
CA LEU A 174 18.92 6.16 8.01
C LEU A 174 17.79 5.66 8.89
N LEU A 175 17.23 6.51 9.76
CA LEU A 175 16.10 6.14 10.62
C LEU A 175 14.87 5.82 9.77
N CYS A 176 14.55 6.65 8.78
CA CYS A 176 13.45 6.40 7.84
C CYS A 176 13.66 5.08 7.08
N CYS A 177 14.87 4.86 6.55
CA CYS A 177 15.24 3.64 5.87
C CYS A 177 15.07 2.40 6.77
N GLY A 178 15.57 2.46 8.01
CA GLY A 178 15.44 1.38 8.99
C GLY A 178 13.98 1.04 9.30
N ILE A 179 13.12 2.05 9.48
CA ILE A 179 11.68 1.83 9.71
C ILE A 179 11.02 1.19 8.49
N ILE A 180 11.36 1.61 7.27
CA ILE A 180 10.81 1.00 6.03
C ILE A 180 11.23 -0.46 5.93
N ILE A 181 12.51 -0.77 6.20
CA ILE A 181 13.03 -2.15 6.17
C ILE A 181 12.27 -3.00 7.19
N ILE A 182 12.20 -2.57 8.45
CA ILE A 182 11.49 -3.29 9.52
C ILE A 182 10.02 -3.50 9.14
N SER A 183 9.36 -2.44 8.66
CA SER A 183 7.94 -2.49 8.25
C SER A 183 7.74 -3.49 7.11
N THR A 184 8.64 -3.52 6.13
CA THR A 184 8.58 -4.46 5.00
C THR A 184 8.75 -5.90 5.47
N VAL A 185 9.71 -6.17 6.37
CA VAL A 185 9.93 -7.51 6.93
C VAL A 185 8.72 -7.98 7.73
N LEU A 186 8.19 -7.15 8.63
CA LEU A 186 7.00 -7.48 9.43
C LEU A 186 5.77 -7.74 8.54
N TYR A 187 5.58 -6.89 7.53
CA TYR A 187 4.51 -7.03 6.54
C TYR A 187 4.62 -8.37 5.79
N MET A 188 5.80 -8.71 5.26
CA MET A 188 6.05 -9.95 4.52
C MET A 188 5.86 -11.19 5.41
N PHE A 189 6.36 -11.13 6.65
CA PHE A 189 6.20 -12.20 7.63
C PHE A 189 4.72 -12.46 7.93
N TRP A 190 3.96 -11.42 8.26
CA TRP A 190 2.55 -11.56 8.58
C TRP A 190 1.76 -12.13 7.39
N LEU A 191 1.97 -11.58 6.19
CA LEU A 191 1.16 -11.93 5.03
C LEU A 191 1.40 -13.35 4.51
N HIS A 192 2.65 -13.84 4.56
CA HIS A 192 3.02 -15.12 3.95
C HIS A 192 3.23 -16.27 4.95
N ILE A 193 3.47 -15.97 6.22
CA ILE A 193 3.73 -17.00 7.24
C ILE A 193 2.53 -17.17 8.17
N VAL A 194 1.99 -16.07 8.70
CA VAL A 194 0.88 -16.15 9.67
C VAL A 194 -0.46 -16.45 9.00
N ARG A 195 -0.66 -16.03 7.74
CA ARG A 195 -1.91 -16.22 6.98
C ARG A 195 -2.15 -17.64 6.44
N LYS A 196 -1.31 -18.64 6.79
CA LYS A 196 -1.50 -20.01 6.29
C LYS A 196 -2.62 -20.79 7.00
N ASP A 197 -3.25 -20.18 8.00
CA ASP A 197 -4.40 -20.70 8.74
C ASP A 197 -5.68 -19.89 8.43
#